data_AF-A0A533UXH2-F1
#
_entry.id   AF-A0A533UXH2-F1
#
_cell.length_a   1.000
_cell.length_b   1.000
_cell.length_c   1.000
_cell.angle_alpha   90.00
_cell.angle_beta   90.00
_cell.angle_gamma   90.00
#
_symmetry.space_group_name_H-M   'P 1'
#
loop_
_entity.id
_entity.type
_entity.pdbx_description
1 polymer ?
#
loop_
_entity_poly.entity_id
_entity_poly.type
_entity_poly.pdbx_seq_one_letter_code
_entity_poly.pdbx_strand_id
1 'polypeptide(L)'
;MELEPILLRSQKKLRGKVSSRIKSVEETLSTVLPVSSNIGVTRLADITDMDILGIPNFSAVLPGTEDYIWVYSGKGSTRLEAKASALMESVERYCSLPSSNQKKMIQGSYKDVSKVSKTLHPSNVVEPMLFEYDEEMIMDFLPGYDLINNEQILVPTPLALFRYSPKPPAVNPFAYHHTNGLASGNVLEEA
;
A
#
# COMPACT_ATOMS: atom_id res chain seq x y z
N MET A 1 6.75 15.91 -17.78
CA MET A 1 5.58 15.04 -17.57
C MET A 1 4.85 15.67 -16.42
N GLU A 2 3.74 16.37 -16.67
CA GLU A 2 2.98 16.99 -15.58
C GLU A 2 2.27 15.88 -14.81
N LEU A 3 2.70 15.65 -13.59
CA LEU A 3 2.02 14.76 -12.65
C LEU A 3 0.80 15.51 -12.13
N GLU A 4 -0.39 14.92 -12.27
CA GLU A 4 -1.62 15.55 -11.79
C GLU A 4 -1.50 15.87 -10.28
N PRO A 5 -1.91 17.08 -9.84
CA PRO A 5 -1.86 17.44 -8.44
C PRO A 5 -2.75 16.52 -7.60
N ILE A 6 -2.26 16.06 -6.45
CA ILE A 6 -3.11 15.37 -5.47
C ILE A 6 -4.12 16.39 -4.93
N LEU A 7 -5.41 16.10 -5.05
CA LEU A 7 -6.46 16.97 -4.55
C LEU A 7 -7.06 16.35 -3.28
N LEU A 8 -6.46 16.70 -2.14
CA LEU A 8 -6.99 16.29 -0.83
C LEU A 8 -8.10 17.25 -0.39
N ARG A 9 -9.15 16.71 0.21
CA ARG A 9 -10.32 17.44 0.67
C ARG A 9 -10.62 17.08 2.12
N SER A 10 -11.18 18.03 2.86
CA SER A 10 -11.65 17.74 4.21
C SER A 10 -12.80 16.73 4.16
N GLN A 11 -12.58 15.56 4.76
CA GLN A 11 -13.56 14.48 4.83
C GLN A 11 -14.22 14.42 6.20
N LYS A 12 -15.55 14.40 6.24
CA LYS A 12 -16.29 14.34 7.50
C LYS A 12 -16.41 12.89 7.99
N LYS A 13 -15.79 12.61 9.13
CA LYS A 13 -15.90 11.30 9.81
C LYS A 13 -17.30 11.07 10.37
N LEU A 14 -17.70 9.80 10.45
CA LEU A 14 -18.93 9.41 11.15
C LEU A 14 -18.83 9.77 12.64
N ARG A 15 -19.87 10.42 13.17
CA ARG A 15 -19.93 10.80 14.59
C ARG A 15 -20.42 9.63 15.45
N GLY A 16 -19.88 9.52 16.66
CA GLY A 16 -20.41 8.61 17.70
C GLY A 16 -20.05 7.14 17.56
N LYS A 17 -19.24 6.75 16.56
CA LYS A 17 -18.60 5.43 16.48
C LYS A 17 -17.13 5.54 16.90
N VAL A 18 -16.57 4.45 17.43
CA VAL A 18 -15.12 4.35 17.75
C VAL A 18 -14.26 4.38 16.47
N SER A 19 -14.88 4.07 15.32
CA SER A 19 -14.25 4.07 14.00
C SER A 19 -14.02 5.49 13.46
N SER A 20 -12.79 5.79 13.03
CA SER A 20 -12.40 7.08 12.45
C SER A 20 -12.69 7.19 10.93
N ARG A 21 -13.69 6.45 10.44
CA ARG A 21 -14.02 6.29 9.01
C ARG A 21 -15.11 7.25 8.54
N ILE A 22 -15.18 7.49 7.23
CA ILE A 22 -16.16 8.38 6.60
C ILE A 22 -17.48 7.67 6.22
N LYS A 23 -17.45 6.34 6.10
CA LYS A 23 -18.58 5.47 5.74
C LYS A 23 -18.83 4.44 6.82
N SER A 24 -20.06 3.92 6.86
CA SER A 24 -20.42 2.81 7.73
C SER A 24 -19.72 1.53 7.24
N VAL A 25 -19.58 0.55 8.14
CA VAL A 25 -18.94 -0.72 7.77
C VAL A 25 -19.75 -1.47 6.72
N GLU A 26 -21.08 -1.33 6.74
CA GLU A 26 -22.00 -1.90 5.76
C GLU A 26 -21.77 -1.30 4.36
N GLU A 27 -21.58 0.02 4.27
CA GLU A 27 -21.26 0.71 3.02
C GLU A 27 -19.84 0.38 2.51
N THR A 28 -18.88 0.24 3.41
CA THR A 28 -17.53 -0.24 3.04
C THR A 28 -17.62 -1.66 2.52
N LEU A 29 -18.35 -2.56 3.19
CA LEU A 29 -18.52 -3.94 2.77
C LEU A 29 -19.20 -4.06 1.41
N SER A 30 -20.28 -3.29 1.16
CA SER A 30 -20.97 -3.32 -0.13
C SER A 30 -20.06 -2.87 -1.29
N THR A 31 -19.09 -2.00 -1.00
CA THR A 31 -18.10 -1.53 -1.98
C THR A 31 -16.94 -2.52 -2.16
N VAL A 32 -16.35 -3.00 -1.06
CA VAL A 32 -15.10 -3.79 -1.11
C VAL A 32 -15.32 -5.26 -1.47
N LEU A 33 -16.51 -5.82 -1.21
CA LEU A 33 -16.83 -7.21 -1.58
C LEU A 33 -16.65 -7.49 -3.08
N PRO A 34 -17.26 -6.72 -4.01
CA PRO A 34 -17.05 -6.96 -5.44
C PRO A 34 -15.60 -6.70 -5.86
N VAL A 35 -14.93 -5.69 -5.30
CA VAL A 35 -13.50 -5.42 -5.57
C VAL A 35 -12.64 -6.62 -5.16
N SER A 36 -12.87 -7.15 -3.96
CA SER A 36 -12.17 -8.32 -3.42
C SER A 36 -12.35 -9.56 -4.30
N SER A 37 -13.57 -9.78 -4.78
CA SER A 37 -13.85 -10.86 -5.73
C SER A 37 -13.09 -10.69 -7.05
N ASN A 38 -13.02 -9.47 -7.57
CA ASN A 38 -12.37 -9.17 -8.85
C ASN A 38 -10.84 -9.32 -8.78
N ILE A 39 -10.22 -9.01 -7.64
CA ILE A 39 -8.78 -9.22 -7.45
C ILE A 39 -8.42 -10.68 -7.14
N GLY A 40 -9.41 -11.56 -6.95
CA GLY A 40 -9.20 -12.99 -6.76
C GLY A 40 -9.27 -13.48 -5.31
N VAL A 41 -9.90 -12.76 -4.38
CA VAL A 41 -10.19 -13.30 -3.05
C VAL A 41 -11.16 -14.48 -3.20
N THR A 42 -10.68 -15.67 -2.86
CA THR A 42 -11.40 -16.94 -3.06
C THR A 42 -12.20 -17.37 -1.84
N ARG A 43 -11.75 -16.99 -0.64
CA ARG A 43 -12.39 -17.36 0.63
C ARG A 43 -12.31 -16.22 1.63
N LEU A 44 -13.35 -16.10 2.44
CA LEU A 44 -13.44 -15.20 3.58
C LEU A 44 -14.10 -15.95 4.72
N ALA A 45 -13.33 -16.25 5.76
CA ALA A 45 -13.76 -17.10 6.87
C ALA A 45 -13.80 -16.32 8.17
N ASP A 46 -14.86 -16.53 8.94
CA ASP A 46 -14.91 -16.11 10.34
C ASP A 46 -14.16 -17.13 11.19
N ILE A 47 -13.10 -16.68 11.85
CA ILE A 47 -12.23 -17.52 12.68
C ILE A 47 -12.28 -17.12 14.15
N THR A 48 -13.27 -16.30 14.54
CA THR A 48 -13.45 -15.78 15.90
C THR A 48 -13.45 -16.88 16.95
N ASP A 49 -14.15 -17.99 16.65
CA ASP A 49 -14.40 -19.06 17.60
C ASP A 49 -13.28 -20.13 17.60
N MET A 50 -12.17 -19.87 16.91
CA MET A 50 -10.94 -20.67 17.03
C MET A 50 -10.07 -20.25 18.23
N ASP A 51 -10.38 -19.12 18.86
CA ASP A 51 -9.74 -18.62 20.07
C ASP A 51 -10.76 -18.51 21.22
N ILE A 52 -10.28 -18.56 22.46
CA ILE A 52 -11.09 -18.47 23.69
C ILE A 52 -11.53 -17.04 24.01
N LEU A 53 -10.88 -16.03 23.42
CA LEU A 53 -11.17 -14.62 23.71
C LEU A 53 -12.48 -14.14 23.05
N GLY A 54 -12.94 -14.83 22.01
CA GLY A 54 -14.17 -14.46 21.29
C GLY A 54 -14.13 -13.09 20.61
N ILE A 55 -12.93 -12.53 20.38
CA ILE A 55 -12.74 -11.24 19.72
C ILE A 55 -12.92 -11.44 18.20
N PRO A 56 -13.80 -10.66 17.54
CA PRO A 56 -14.06 -10.84 16.12
C PRO A 56 -12.80 -10.81 15.25
N ASN A 57 -12.57 -11.90 14.52
CA ASN A 57 -11.41 -12.08 13.65
C ASN A 57 -11.81 -12.84 12.38
N PHE A 58 -11.37 -12.36 11.23
CA PHE A 58 -11.64 -12.92 9.92
C PHE A 58 -10.34 -13.19 9.16
N SER A 59 -10.38 -14.16 8.26
CA SER A 59 -9.27 -14.50 7.38
C SER A 59 -9.74 -14.47 5.93
N ALA A 60 -9.08 -13.67 5.09
CA ALA A 60 -9.30 -13.57 3.65
C ALA A 60 -8.18 -14.30 2.88
N VAL A 61 -8.54 -15.13 1.90
CA VAL A 61 -7.59 -15.92 1.10
C VAL A 61 -7.55 -15.42 -0.33
N LEU A 62 -6.42 -14.85 -0.73
CA LEU A 62 -6.16 -14.33 -2.07
C LEU A 62 -4.89 -14.98 -2.64
N PRO A 63 -5.05 -16.15 -3.30
CA PRO A 63 -3.94 -16.94 -3.81
C PRO A 63 -3.42 -16.41 -5.15
N GLY A 64 -2.23 -16.87 -5.54
CA GLY A 64 -1.67 -16.61 -6.87
C GLY A 64 -1.06 -15.22 -7.05
N THR A 65 -0.95 -14.44 -5.97
CA THR A 65 -0.27 -13.15 -6.00
C THR A 65 1.24 -13.30 -5.75
N GLU A 66 1.99 -12.25 -6.08
CA GLU A 66 3.43 -12.13 -5.84
C GLU A 66 3.78 -11.85 -4.37
N ASP A 67 2.85 -11.94 -3.42
CA ASP A 67 3.13 -11.73 -2.00
C ASP A 67 3.85 -12.96 -1.38
N TYR A 68 4.41 -12.84 -0.17
CA TYR A 68 4.96 -13.96 0.60
C TYR A 68 3.87 -14.87 1.19
N ILE A 69 2.68 -14.29 1.45
CA ILE A 69 1.53 -14.98 2.04
C ILE A 69 0.29 -14.72 1.20
N TRP A 70 -0.71 -15.59 1.34
CA TRP A 70 -2.00 -15.45 0.63
C TRP A 70 -3.19 -15.38 1.58
N VAL A 71 -2.93 -15.22 2.88
CA VAL A 71 -3.94 -15.20 3.93
C VAL A 71 -3.77 -13.91 4.74
N TYR A 72 -4.80 -13.06 4.71
CA TYR A 72 -4.81 -11.74 5.33
C TYR A 72 -5.83 -11.70 6.46
N SER A 73 -5.49 -11.08 7.59
CA SER A 73 -6.27 -11.18 8.83
C SER A 73 -6.97 -9.87 9.17
N GLY A 74 -8.28 -9.92 9.39
CA GLY A 74 -9.08 -8.75 9.73
C GLY A 74 -9.61 -8.80 11.15
N LYS A 75 -9.45 -7.71 11.88
CA LYS A 75 -9.91 -7.58 13.27
C LYS A 75 -10.85 -6.38 13.42
N GLY A 76 -11.76 -6.46 14.39
CA GLY A 76 -12.71 -5.38 14.65
C GLY A 76 -13.49 -5.59 15.94
N SER A 77 -14.18 -4.55 16.40
CA SER A 77 -15.03 -4.64 17.59
C SER A 77 -16.34 -5.41 17.31
N THR A 78 -16.70 -5.54 16.02
CA THR A 78 -17.81 -6.35 15.53
C THR A 78 -17.36 -7.30 14.43
N ARG A 79 -18.11 -8.38 14.18
CA ARG A 79 -17.83 -9.31 13.07
C ARG A 79 -17.86 -8.62 11.70
N LEU A 80 -18.70 -7.59 11.51
CA LEU A 80 -18.71 -6.80 10.28
C LEU A 80 -17.43 -5.98 10.11
N GLU A 81 -16.91 -5.37 11.17
CA GLU A 81 -15.65 -4.62 11.13
C GLU A 81 -14.45 -5.53 10.87
N ALA A 82 -14.39 -6.69 11.54
CA ALA A 82 -13.35 -7.68 11.30
C ALA A 82 -13.38 -8.18 9.85
N LYS A 83 -14.57 -8.47 9.33
CA LYS A 83 -14.77 -8.86 7.92
C LYS A 83 -14.29 -7.77 6.96
N ALA A 84 -14.65 -6.52 7.19
CA ALA A 84 -14.21 -5.39 6.37
C ALA A 84 -12.68 -5.22 6.43
N SER A 85 -12.09 -5.34 7.63
CA SER A 85 -10.64 -5.26 7.83
C SER A 85 -9.89 -6.31 7.01
N ALA A 86 -10.36 -7.56 6.97
CA ALA A 86 -9.67 -8.64 6.24
C ALA A 86 -9.66 -8.37 4.72
N LEU A 87 -10.78 -7.86 4.21
CA LEU A 87 -10.93 -7.53 2.79
C LEU A 87 -10.12 -6.29 2.41
N MET A 88 -10.16 -5.24 3.24
CA MET A 88 -9.42 -4.00 3.02
C MET A 88 -7.90 -4.23 3.06
N GLU A 89 -7.40 -5.08 3.97
CA GLU A 89 -6.00 -5.52 3.97
C GLU A 89 -5.66 -6.29 2.69
N SER A 90 -6.51 -7.24 2.27
CA SER A 90 -6.28 -7.97 1.01
C SER A 90 -6.16 -7.04 -0.21
N VAL A 91 -7.00 -6.00 -0.27
CA VAL A 91 -6.95 -4.97 -1.32
C VAL A 91 -5.68 -4.14 -1.23
N GLU A 92 -5.32 -3.66 -0.04
CA GLU A 92 -4.07 -2.91 0.20
C GLU A 92 -2.85 -3.71 -0.28
N ARG A 93 -2.75 -4.97 0.16
CA ARG A 93 -1.66 -5.88 -0.18
C ARG A 93 -1.60 -6.11 -1.69
N TYR A 94 -2.74 -6.41 -2.33
CA TYR A 94 -2.82 -6.56 -3.78
C TYR A 94 -2.36 -5.31 -4.53
N CYS A 95 -2.80 -4.11 -4.11
CA CYS A 95 -2.45 -2.85 -4.76
C CYS A 95 -0.97 -2.47 -4.59
N SER A 96 -0.30 -2.99 -3.56
CA SER A 96 1.13 -2.75 -3.34
C SER A 96 2.05 -3.58 -4.22
N LEU A 97 1.53 -4.60 -4.93
CA LEU A 97 2.34 -5.50 -5.73
C LEU A 97 2.72 -4.90 -7.09
N PRO A 98 3.90 -5.24 -7.65
CA PRO A 98 4.36 -4.76 -8.94
C PRO A 98 3.41 -5.06 -10.10
N SER A 99 2.80 -6.25 -10.10
CA SER A 99 1.80 -6.66 -11.07
C SER A 99 0.53 -5.79 -11.09
N SER A 100 0.20 -5.15 -9.97
CA SER A 100 -0.95 -4.23 -9.84
C SER A 100 -0.61 -2.77 -10.15
N ASN A 101 0.67 -2.44 -10.29
CA ASN A 101 1.09 -1.06 -10.51
C ASN A 101 0.77 -0.59 -11.94
N GLN A 102 -0.05 0.46 -12.03
CA GLN A 102 -0.40 1.10 -13.30
C GLN A 102 0.41 2.38 -13.57
N LYS A 103 1.19 2.85 -12.60
CA LYS A 103 1.96 4.09 -12.71
C LYS A 103 3.21 3.88 -13.54
N LYS A 104 3.51 4.86 -14.41
CA LYS A 104 4.76 4.88 -15.18
C LYS A 104 5.94 5.14 -14.25
N MET A 105 6.93 4.27 -14.30
CA MET A 105 8.21 4.46 -13.61
C MET A 105 9.17 5.30 -14.46
N ILE A 106 10.03 6.05 -13.77
CA ILE A 106 11.14 6.78 -14.37
C ILE A 106 12.42 6.06 -13.97
N GLN A 107 13.21 5.67 -14.96
CA GLN A 107 14.49 5.01 -14.74
C GLN A 107 15.63 6.01 -14.90
N GLY A 108 16.60 6.00 -13.98
CA GLY A 108 17.77 6.86 -14.04
C GLY A 108 18.60 6.78 -12.76
N SER A 109 19.73 7.48 -12.71
CA SER A 109 20.50 7.66 -11.47
C SER A 109 19.87 8.75 -10.62
N TYR A 110 20.06 8.73 -9.29
CA TYR A 110 19.59 9.85 -8.46
C TYR A 110 20.23 11.16 -8.90
N LYS A 111 21.52 11.12 -9.26
CA LYS A 111 22.27 12.30 -9.74
C LYS A 111 21.65 12.94 -10.97
N ASP A 112 21.04 12.17 -11.88
CA ASP A 112 20.41 12.71 -13.08
C ASP A 112 18.94 13.07 -12.86
N VAL A 113 18.19 12.21 -12.17
CA VAL A 113 16.77 12.41 -11.94
C VAL A 113 16.52 13.64 -11.04
N SER A 114 17.36 13.86 -10.04
CA SER A 114 17.25 15.00 -9.11
C SER A 114 17.47 16.37 -9.76
N LYS A 115 18.15 16.43 -10.92
CA LYS A 115 18.31 17.67 -11.70
C LYS A 115 17.02 18.10 -12.38
N VAL A 116 16.11 17.16 -12.64
CA VAL A 116 14.89 17.40 -13.44
C VAL A 116 13.64 17.40 -12.56
N SER A 117 13.63 16.65 -11.47
CA SER A 117 12.51 16.55 -10.54
C SER A 117 13.00 16.42 -9.11
N LYS A 118 12.23 16.97 -8.16
CA LYS A 118 12.40 16.64 -6.75
C LYS A 118 12.36 15.12 -6.59
N THR A 119 13.33 14.58 -5.87
CA THR A 119 13.52 13.13 -5.73
C THR A 119 13.94 12.82 -4.29
N LEU A 120 13.34 11.80 -3.69
CA LEU A 120 13.74 11.30 -2.38
C LEU A 120 15.09 10.58 -2.53
N HIS A 121 16.12 11.11 -1.87
CA HIS A 121 17.43 10.48 -1.83
C HIS A 121 17.35 9.13 -1.08
N PRO A 122 17.85 8.02 -1.63
CA PRO A 122 17.81 6.71 -0.97
C PRO A 122 18.39 6.70 0.45
N SER A 123 19.53 7.36 0.67
CA SER A 123 20.16 7.50 2.00
C SER A 123 19.39 8.36 3.02
N ASN A 124 18.31 9.06 2.63
CA ASN A 124 17.47 9.78 3.59
C ASN A 124 16.46 8.86 4.29
N VAL A 125 16.39 7.59 3.89
CA VAL A 125 15.51 6.60 4.48
C VAL A 125 16.34 5.66 5.34
N VAL A 126 15.87 5.37 6.56
CA VAL A 126 16.56 4.48 7.49
C VAL A 126 16.18 3.03 7.18
N GLU A 127 16.72 2.50 6.08
CA GLU A 127 16.53 1.11 5.67
C GLU A 127 17.87 0.37 5.58
N PRO A 128 17.92 -0.92 5.95
CA PRO A 128 19.10 -1.75 5.71
C PRO A 128 19.38 -1.88 4.20
N MET A 129 20.65 -1.74 3.83
CA MET A 129 21.10 -1.81 2.45
C MET A 129 21.72 -3.18 2.15
N LEU A 130 21.41 -3.75 0.98
CA LEU A 130 21.99 -5.01 0.49
C LEU A 130 23.45 -4.82 0.04
N PHE A 131 23.77 -3.62 -0.45
CA PHE A 131 25.09 -3.18 -0.85
C PHE A 131 25.19 -1.66 -0.68
N GLU A 132 26.41 -1.13 -0.69
CA GLU A 132 26.64 0.31 -0.61
C GLU A 132 26.04 1.02 -1.82
N TYR A 133 25.18 2.00 -1.58
CA TYR A 133 24.51 2.76 -2.63
C TYR A 133 25.39 3.89 -3.15
N ASP A 134 25.48 4.00 -4.46
CA ASP A 134 26.12 5.10 -5.18
C ASP A 134 25.07 5.87 -5.99
N GLU A 135 25.13 7.20 -5.96
CA GLU A 135 24.17 8.09 -6.63
C GLU A 135 24.14 7.97 -8.17
N GLU A 136 25.18 7.38 -8.78
CA GLU A 136 25.26 7.06 -10.21
C GLU A 136 24.55 5.75 -10.57
N MET A 137 24.19 4.91 -9.58
CA MET A 137 23.47 3.67 -9.83
C MET A 137 22.08 3.94 -10.39
N ILE A 138 21.74 3.22 -11.46
CA ILE A 138 20.43 3.31 -12.09
C ILE A 138 19.39 2.66 -11.16
N MET A 139 18.30 3.37 -10.93
CA MET A 139 17.15 2.89 -10.16
C MET A 139 15.86 3.23 -10.89
N ASP A 140 14.79 2.57 -10.49
CA ASP A 140 13.43 2.92 -10.89
C ASP A 140 12.78 3.79 -9.80
N PHE A 141 12.11 4.84 -10.24
CA PHE A 141 11.40 5.79 -9.39
C PHE A 141 9.93 5.88 -9.78
N LEU A 142 9.07 6.00 -8.76
CA LEU A 142 7.64 6.25 -8.91
C LEU A 142 7.26 7.66 -8.49
N PRO A 143 6.22 8.25 -9.11
CA PRO A 143 5.66 9.50 -8.63
C PRO A 143 4.97 9.31 -7.28
N GLY A 144 5.35 10.17 -6.35
CA GLY A 144 4.75 10.39 -5.04
C GLY A 144 4.48 11.87 -4.80
N TYR A 145 3.99 12.17 -3.60
CA TYR A 145 3.63 13.53 -3.22
C TYR A 145 4.11 13.83 -1.81
N ASP A 146 4.85 14.92 -1.65
CA ASP A 146 5.25 15.43 -0.33
C ASP A 146 4.12 16.30 0.23
N LEU A 147 3.43 15.77 1.24
CA LEU A 147 2.29 16.45 1.88
C LEU A 147 2.70 17.67 2.71
N ILE A 148 3.95 17.72 3.19
CA ILE A 148 4.44 18.84 4.03
C ILE A 148 4.80 20.02 3.14
N ASN A 149 5.51 19.75 2.04
CA ASN A 149 5.97 20.79 1.11
C ASN A 149 4.98 21.04 -0.04
N ASN A 150 3.90 20.26 -0.14
CA ASN A 150 2.85 20.38 -1.14
C ASN A 150 3.41 20.32 -2.59
N GLU A 151 4.32 19.38 -2.83
CA GLU A 151 5.02 19.22 -4.11
C GLU A 151 5.07 17.76 -4.59
N GLN A 152 5.16 17.58 -5.90
CA GLN A 152 5.40 16.27 -6.51
C GLN A 152 6.85 15.85 -6.28
N ILE A 153 7.05 14.58 -5.96
CA ILE A 153 8.38 14.02 -5.71
C ILE A 153 8.50 12.64 -6.34
N LEU A 154 9.70 12.26 -6.76
CA LEU A 154 10.01 10.91 -7.19
C LEU A 154 10.54 10.10 -6.00
N VAL A 155 10.00 8.91 -5.80
CA VAL A 155 10.35 8.01 -4.70
C VAL A 155 10.95 6.74 -5.30
N PRO A 156 12.03 6.19 -4.72
CA PRO A 156 12.56 4.89 -5.12
C PRO A 156 11.44 3.83 -5.15
N THR A 157 11.22 3.20 -6.31
CA THR A 157 10.16 2.19 -6.48
C THR A 157 10.22 1.06 -5.45
N PRO A 158 11.39 0.53 -5.05
CA PRO A 158 11.45 -0.53 -4.04
C PRO A 158 10.89 -0.15 -2.66
N LEU A 159 10.79 1.14 -2.35
CA LEU A 159 10.18 1.64 -1.10
C LEU A 159 8.66 1.79 -1.21
N ALA A 160 8.14 1.97 -2.43
CA ALA A 160 6.72 2.22 -2.67
C ALA A 160 5.92 0.96 -3.04
N LEU A 161 6.58 -0.03 -3.65
CA LEU A 161 5.97 -1.29 -4.06
C LEU A 161 6.55 -2.45 -3.26
N PHE A 162 5.66 -3.28 -2.72
CA PHE A 162 6.06 -4.46 -1.98
C PHE A 162 6.64 -5.51 -2.92
N ARG A 163 7.80 -6.09 -2.58
CA ARG A 163 8.44 -7.15 -3.38
C ARG A 163 8.82 -6.74 -4.81
N TYR A 164 9.09 -5.45 -5.02
CA TYR A 164 9.58 -4.96 -6.29
C TYR A 164 10.98 -5.48 -6.62
N SER A 165 11.12 -6.05 -7.81
CA SER A 165 12.41 -6.49 -8.37
C SER A 165 12.68 -5.71 -9.67
N PRO A 166 13.71 -4.84 -9.71
CA PRO A 166 14.03 -4.08 -10.91
C PRO A 166 14.61 -4.98 -12.00
N LYS A 167 14.54 -4.51 -13.25
CA LYS A 167 15.22 -5.14 -14.39
C LYS A 167 16.53 -4.40 -14.65
N PRO A 168 17.64 -5.12 -14.94
CA PRO A 168 18.90 -4.48 -15.33
C PRO A 168 18.69 -3.47 -16.48
N PRO A 169 19.35 -2.30 -16.44
CA PRO A 169 20.44 -1.93 -15.54
C PRO A 169 20.01 -1.39 -14.16
N ALA A 170 18.71 -1.27 -13.89
CA ALA A 170 18.24 -0.74 -12.61
C ALA A 170 18.50 -1.72 -11.45
N VAL A 171 18.80 -1.18 -10.27
CA VAL A 171 19.09 -1.92 -9.06
C VAL A 171 18.17 -1.53 -7.90
N ASN A 172 18.02 -2.44 -6.94
CA ASN A 172 17.39 -2.18 -5.65
C ASN A 172 18.47 -2.29 -4.56
N PRO A 173 18.89 -1.17 -3.94
CA PRO A 173 19.90 -1.20 -2.89
C PRO A 173 19.34 -1.63 -1.53
N PHE A 174 18.01 -1.67 -1.33
CA PHE A 174 17.41 -1.99 -0.04
C PHE A 174 17.32 -3.51 0.17
N ALA A 175 17.68 -3.97 1.38
CA ALA A 175 17.80 -5.39 1.70
C ALA A 175 16.46 -6.10 1.95
N TYR A 176 15.42 -5.36 2.33
CA TYR A 176 14.13 -5.92 2.74
C TYR A 176 12.95 -5.25 2.06
N HIS A 177 11.84 -5.98 2.00
CA HIS A 177 10.52 -5.45 1.64
C HIS A 177 9.62 -5.56 2.87
N HIS A 178 8.91 -4.47 3.19
CA HIS A 178 7.97 -4.46 4.29
C HIS A 178 6.67 -3.76 3.87
N THR A 179 5.65 -3.90 4.71
CA THR A 179 4.30 -3.38 4.44
C THR A 179 4.04 -2.09 5.22
N ASN A 180 5.05 -1.55 5.90
CA ASN A 180 4.90 -0.38 6.74
C ASN A 180 4.47 0.84 5.91
N GLY A 181 3.47 1.56 6.41
CA GLY A 181 2.88 2.71 5.72
C GLY A 181 1.90 2.37 4.58
N LEU A 182 1.70 1.09 4.24
CA LEU A 182 0.61 0.70 3.35
C LEU A 182 -0.72 0.79 4.11
N ALA A 183 -1.73 1.30 3.42
CA ALA A 183 -3.08 1.42 3.94
C ALA A 183 -4.09 1.44 2.79
N SER A 184 -5.28 0.90 3.03
CA SER A 184 -6.46 1.14 2.21
C SER A 184 -7.52 1.90 3.00
N GLY A 185 -8.37 2.63 2.29
CA GLY A 185 -9.43 3.45 2.88
C GLY A 185 -10.59 3.64 1.92
N ASN A 186 -11.72 4.13 2.43
CA ASN A 186 -12.89 4.44 1.60
C ASN A 186 -12.64 5.61 0.63
N VAL A 187 -11.65 6.45 0.93
CA VAL A 187 -11.18 7.61 0.18
C VAL A 187 -9.67 7.77 0.41
N LEU A 188 -9.02 8.57 -0.43
CA LEU A 188 -7.57 8.78 -0.38
C LEU A 188 -7.11 9.41 0.94
N GLU A 189 -7.92 10.28 1.56
CA GLU A 189 -7.57 10.91 2.85
C GLU A 189 -7.75 9.98 4.06
N GLU A 190 -8.41 8.83 3.87
CA GLU A 190 -8.62 7.83 4.93
C GLU A 190 -7.59 6.70 4.90
N ALA A 191 -7.02 6.45 3.71
CA ALA A 191 -5.85 5.58 3.52
C ALA A 191 -4.60 6.32 4.04
#